data_AF-A0AAD9CJQ5-F1
#
_entry.id   AF-A0AAD9CJQ5-F1
#
_cell.length_a   1.000
_cell.length_b   1.000
_cell.length_c   1.000
_cell.angle_alpha   90.00
_cell.angle_beta   90.00
_cell.angle_gamma   90.00
#
_symmetry.space_group_name_H-M   'P 1'
#
loop_
_entity.id
_entity.type
_entity.pdbx_description
1 polymer ?
#
loop_
_entity_poly.entity_id
_entity_poly.type
_entity_poly.pdbx_seq_one_letter_code
_entity_poly.pdbx_strand_id
1 'polypeptide(L)'
;MSSKGAEIARRYRERRDADPDRRRKYLEKERDKWKKDRETGTKKGVNELSERAKRAKRKKWREAKSQDRARDRASALLQSETPPDSPAAPENQPEPGLSRQQRLGASARRRSKRN
;
A
#
# COMPACT_ATOMS: atom_id res chain seq x y z
N MET A 1 21.26 3.86 8.35
CA MET A 1 21.30 3.68 9.83
C MET A 1 20.07 4.36 10.43
N SER A 2 19.26 3.65 11.22
CA SER A 2 18.10 4.25 11.91
C SER A 2 18.61 5.23 12.98
N SER A 3 18.07 6.43 13.04
CA SER A 3 18.48 7.40 14.05
C SER A 3 18.04 6.94 15.45
N LYS A 4 18.78 7.34 16.49
CA LYS A 4 18.48 7.00 17.89
C LYS A 4 17.01 7.29 18.27
N GLY A 5 16.45 8.39 17.76
CA GLY A 5 15.04 8.75 17.97
C GLY A 5 14.06 7.82 17.25
N ALA A 6 14.36 7.40 16.02
CA ALA A 6 13.52 6.46 15.27
C ALA A 6 13.46 5.08 15.96
N GLU A 7 14.58 4.63 16.50
CA GLU A 7 14.70 3.37 17.24
C GLU A 7 13.93 3.39 18.58
N ILE A 8 14.03 4.49 19.34
CA ILE A 8 13.24 4.70 20.57
C ILE A 8 11.74 4.67 20.26
N ALA A 9 11.31 5.36 19.20
CA ALA A 9 9.91 5.37 18.79
C ALA A 9 9.41 3.98 18.36
N ARG A 10 10.26 3.18 17.69
CA ARG A 10 9.95 1.80 17.33
C ARG A 10 9.70 0.95 18.57
N ARG A 11 10.65 0.93 19.52
CA ARG A 11 10.52 0.17 20.77
C ARG A 11 9.33 0.62 21.61
N TYR A 12 9.00 1.91 21.59
CA TYR A 12 7.79 2.41 22.24
C TYR A 12 6.52 1.84 21.61
N ARG A 13 6.42 1.82 20.27
CA ARG A 13 5.27 1.23 19.56
C ARG A 13 5.15 -0.25 19.84
N GLU A 14 6.25 -1.00 19.80
CA GLU A 14 6.28 -2.44 20.13
C GLU A 14 5.76 -2.71 21.54
N ARG A 15 6.26 -1.98 22.56
CA ARG A 15 5.79 -2.13 23.94
C ARG A 15 4.32 -1.77 24.12
N ARG A 16 3.83 -0.74 23.42
CA ARG A 16 2.43 -0.32 23.48
C ARG A 16 1.53 -1.33 22.79
N ASP A 17 1.97 -1.88 21.67
CA ASP A 17 1.17 -2.78 20.84
C ASP A 17 1.15 -4.22 21.39
N ALA A 18 2.13 -4.61 22.21
CA ALA A 18 2.17 -5.87 22.93
C ALA A 18 1.20 -5.93 24.14
N ASP A 19 0.84 -4.79 24.72
CA ASP A 19 -0.11 -4.70 25.85
C ASP A 19 -1.52 -4.31 25.33
N PRO A 20 -2.51 -5.22 25.39
CA PRO A 20 -3.83 -4.98 24.83
C PRO A 20 -4.59 -3.83 25.50
N ASP A 21 -4.40 -3.61 26.81
CA ASP A 21 -5.07 -2.52 27.53
C ASP A 21 -4.47 -1.16 27.18
N ARG A 22 -3.13 -1.09 27.06
CA ARG A 22 -2.46 0.13 26.56
C ARG A 22 -2.84 0.43 25.12
N ARG A 23 -2.93 -0.60 24.28
CA ARG A 23 -3.37 -0.47 22.89
C ARG A 23 -4.81 0.05 22.83
N ARG A 24 -5.73 -0.50 23.64
CA ARG A 24 -7.13 -0.05 23.71
C ARG A 24 -7.22 1.42 24.13
N LYS A 25 -6.58 1.81 25.24
CA LYS A 25 -6.54 3.20 25.71
C LYS A 25 -5.98 4.17 24.66
N TYR A 26 -4.94 3.76 23.94
CA TYR A 26 -4.37 4.55 22.85
C TYR A 26 -5.38 4.74 21.70
N LEU A 27 -6.05 3.67 21.27
CA LEU A 27 -7.04 3.73 20.21
C LEU A 27 -8.26 4.58 20.60
N GLU A 28 -8.74 4.48 21.83
CA GLU A 28 -9.80 5.36 22.36
C GLU A 28 -9.38 6.83 22.29
N LYS A 29 -8.19 7.16 22.78
CA LYS A 29 -7.65 8.52 22.71
C LYS A 29 -7.56 9.05 21.27
N GLU A 30 -7.12 8.21 20.33
CA GLU A 30 -7.05 8.59 18.92
C GLU A 30 -8.45 8.81 18.30
N ARG A 31 -9.45 8.01 18.70
CA ARG A 31 -10.85 8.20 18.27
C ARG A 31 -11.42 9.51 18.81
N ASP A 32 -11.19 9.82 20.07
CA ASP A 32 -11.67 11.06 20.69
C ASP A 32 -10.98 12.28 20.08
N LYS A 33 -9.68 12.18 19.83
CA LYS A 33 -8.95 13.22 19.09
C LYS A 33 -9.55 13.43 17.70
N TRP A 34 -9.88 12.36 16.98
CA TRP A 34 -10.51 12.48 15.66
C TRP A 34 -11.89 13.15 15.72
N LYS A 35 -12.71 12.83 16.73
CA LYS A 35 -13.99 13.50 16.95
C LYS A 35 -13.79 15.01 17.18
N LYS A 36 -12.89 15.38 18.09
CA LYS A 36 -12.53 16.78 18.36
C LYS A 36 -11.99 17.49 17.11
N ASP A 37 -11.13 16.84 16.34
CA ASP A 37 -10.60 17.39 15.08
C ASP A 37 -11.73 17.64 14.05
N ARG A 38 -12.77 16.80 14.04
CA ARG A 38 -13.97 17.01 13.20
C ARG A 38 -14.83 18.15 13.69
N GLU A 39 -15.12 18.19 14.99
CA GLU A 39 -15.93 19.24 15.63
C GLU A 39 -15.30 20.62 15.45
N THR A 40 -13.98 20.72 15.64
CA THR A 40 -13.21 21.97 15.43
C THR A 40 -13.02 22.34 13.97
N GLY A 41 -13.41 21.48 13.01
CA GLY A 41 -13.24 21.73 11.57
C GLY A 41 -11.82 21.54 11.03
N THR A 42 -10.88 21.12 11.88
CA THR A 42 -9.48 20.80 11.50
C THR A 42 -9.44 19.64 10.50
N LYS A 43 -10.33 18.65 10.66
CA LYS A 43 -10.51 17.53 9.72
C LYS A 43 -11.87 17.60 9.05
N LYS A 44 -11.85 17.63 7.72
CA LYS A 44 -13.04 17.58 6.87
C LYS A 44 -13.25 16.19 6.27
N GLY A 45 -14.51 15.77 6.18
CA GLY A 45 -14.90 14.60 5.42
C GLY A 45 -14.54 14.75 3.94
N VAL A 46 -14.41 13.65 3.20
CA VAL A 46 -14.02 13.72 1.78
C VAL A 46 -15.04 14.52 0.97
N ASN A 47 -16.33 14.43 1.31
CA ASN A 47 -17.41 15.15 0.63
C ASN A 47 -17.33 16.66 0.86
N GLU A 48 -16.84 17.07 2.04
CA GLU A 48 -16.69 18.47 2.47
C GLU A 48 -15.38 19.11 1.93
N LEU A 49 -14.53 18.33 1.25
CA LEU A 49 -13.31 18.85 0.63
C LEU A 49 -13.62 19.57 -0.68
N SER A 50 -12.86 20.62 -0.99
CA SER A 50 -12.86 21.22 -2.33
C SER A 50 -12.35 20.23 -3.37
N GLU A 51 -12.75 20.41 -4.64
CA GLU A 51 -12.30 19.53 -5.74
C GLU A 51 -10.78 19.51 -5.89
N ARG A 52 -10.11 20.65 -5.63
CA ARG A 52 -8.65 20.73 -5.62
C ARG A 52 -8.05 19.83 -4.54
N ALA A 53 -8.60 19.86 -3.32
CA ALA A 53 -8.15 19.00 -2.22
C ALA A 53 -8.44 17.52 -2.47
N LYS A 54 -9.60 17.18 -3.06
CA LYS A 54 -9.91 15.81 -3.49
C LYS A 54 -8.92 15.29 -4.53
N ARG A 55 -8.58 16.11 -5.55
CA ARG A 55 -7.53 15.77 -6.54
C ARG A 55 -6.17 15.54 -5.87
N ALA A 56 -5.79 16.40 -4.94
CA ALA A 56 -4.53 16.24 -4.21
C ALA A 56 -4.49 14.93 -3.40
N LYS A 57 -5.57 14.56 -2.70
CA LYS A 57 -5.69 13.25 -2.03
C LYS A 57 -5.55 12.09 -3.00
N ARG A 58 -6.22 12.12 -4.15
CA ARG A 58 -6.10 11.08 -5.18
C ARG A 58 -4.67 10.98 -5.72
N LYS A 59 -3.99 12.11 -5.94
CA LYS A 59 -2.58 12.14 -6.36
C LYS A 59 -1.69 11.46 -5.31
N LYS A 60 -1.79 11.85 -4.04
CA LYS A 60 -1.04 11.22 -2.94
C LYS A 60 -1.30 9.72 -2.83
N TRP A 61 -2.54 9.28 -3.01
CA TRP A 61 -2.87 7.86 -2.99
C TRP A 61 -2.18 7.09 -4.14
N ARG A 62 -2.17 7.66 -5.35
CA ARG A 62 -1.46 7.05 -6.49
C ARG A 62 0.04 6.95 -6.24
N GLU A 63 0.64 8.00 -5.69
CA GLU A 63 2.05 8.02 -5.32
C GLU A 63 2.39 6.97 -4.27
N ALA A 64 1.60 6.89 -3.19
CA ALA A 64 1.77 5.88 -2.15
C ALA A 64 1.68 4.46 -2.73
N LYS A 65 0.67 4.17 -3.56
CA LYS A 65 0.55 2.85 -4.21
C LYS A 65 1.70 2.56 -5.18
N SER A 66 2.23 3.57 -5.85
CA SER A 66 3.41 3.42 -6.70
C SER A 66 4.65 3.08 -5.87
N GLN A 67 4.82 3.74 -4.72
CA GLN A 67 5.91 3.47 -3.80
C GLN A 67 5.82 2.08 -3.18
N ASP A 68 4.61 1.66 -2.76
CA ASP A 68 4.38 0.29 -2.25
C ASP A 68 4.84 -0.74 -3.29
N ARG A 69 4.37 -0.62 -4.53
CA ARG A 69 4.75 -1.54 -5.62
C ARG A 69 6.25 -1.53 -5.90
N ALA A 70 6.89 -0.37 -5.78
CA ALA A 70 8.34 -0.26 -5.97
C ALA A 70 9.10 -0.97 -4.83
N ARG A 71 8.63 -0.84 -3.59
CA ARG A 71 9.18 -1.57 -2.44
C ARG A 71 8.98 -3.07 -2.59
N ASP A 72 7.78 -3.50 -2.96
CA ASP A 72 7.47 -4.93 -3.17
C ASP A 72 8.40 -5.54 -4.24
N ARG A 73 8.65 -4.82 -5.34
CA ARG A 73 9.61 -5.25 -6.37
C ARG A 73 11.04 -5.29 -5.87
N ALA A 74 11.48 -4.27 -5.13
CA ALA A 74 12.82 -4.23 -4.56
C ALA A 74 13.04 -5.38 -3.56
N SER A 75 12.04 -5.67 -2.72
CA SER A 75 12.05 -6.82 -1.82
C SER A 75 12.08 -8.15 -2.57
N ALA A 76 11.31 -8.29 -3.66
CA ALA A 76 11.31 -9.50 -4.48
C ALA A 76 12.66 -9.74 -5.17
N LEU A 77 13.32 -8.68 -5.68
CA LEU A 77 14.65 -8.78 -6.26
C LEU A 77 15.68 -9.27 -5.23
N LEU A 78 15.68 -8.68 -4.03
CA LEU A 78 16.55 -9.11 -2.93
C LEU A 78 16.29 -10.57 -2.48
N GLN A 79 15.05 -11.04 -2.53
CA GLN A 79 14.72 -12.44 -2.23
C GLN A 79 15.15 -13.40 -3.34
N SER A 80 15.15 -12.95 -4.60
CA SER A 80 15.61 -13.77 -5.74
C SER A 80 17.13 -13.90 -5.85
N GLU A 81 17.91 -13.06 -5.16
CA GLU A 81 19.37 -13.15 -5.10
C GLU A 81 19.87 -14.25 -4.14
N THR A 82 18.98 -14.86 -3.35
CA THR A 82 19.28 -16.13 -2.66
C THR A 82 19.29 -17.22 -3.74
N PRO A 83 20.45 -17.84 -4.06
CA PRO A 83 20.48 -18.96 -4.99
C PRO A 83 19.48 -20.01 -4.49
N PRO A 84 18.65 -20.60 -5.36
CA PRO A 84 17.81 -21.71 -4.95
C PRO A 84 18.73 -22.82 -4.44
N ASP A 85 18.63 -23.11 -3.16
CA ASP A 85 19.34 -24.23 -2.56
C ASP A 85 18.62 -25.51 -3.00
N SER A 86 18.97 -26.05 -4.17
CA SER A 86 18.72 -27.47 -4.46
C SER A 86 19.38 -28.06 -5.72
N PRO A 87 19.67 -29.38 -5.68
CA PRO A 87 20.47 -30.11 -6.64
C PRO A 87 19.70 -30.49 -7.93
N ALA A 88 20.48 -31.01 -8.89
CA ALA A 88 20.20 -31.34 -10.29
C ALA A 88 18.81 -31.90 -10.71
N ALA A 89 18.42 -31.46 -11.93
CA ALA A 89 17.61 -32.12 -13.00
C ALA A 89 16.04 -32.00 -12.98
N PRO A 90 15.35 -32.20 -14.14
CA PRO A 90 15.59 -31.66 -15.48
C PRO A 90 14.36 -30.91 -16.09
N GLU A 91 14.69 -30.07 -17.07
CA GLU A 91 13.93 -29.55 -18.22
C GLU A 91 12.45 -29.98 -18.39
N ASN A 92 11.52 -29.07 -18.09
CA ASN A 92 10.17 -29.08 -18.65
C ASN A 92 9.86 -27.69 -19.24
N GLN A 93 9.55 -27.66 -20.53
CA GLN A 93 9.43 -26.47 -21.36
C GLN A 93 8.27 -25.54 -20.93
N PRO A 94 8.39 -24.21 -21.10
CA PRO A 94 7.26 -23.30 -20.92
C PRO A 94 6.38 -23.22 -22.17
N GLU A 95 5.09 -23.52 -21.99
CA GLU A 95 4.01 -23.24 -22.94
C GLU A 95 4.04 -21.78 -23.44
N PRO A 96 3.84 -21.50 -24.75
CA PRO A 96 3.91 -20.16 -25.30
C PRO A 96 2.71 -19.31 -24.84
N GLY A 97 2.98 -18.35 -23.96
CA GLY A 97 2.00 -17.37 -23.49
C GLY A 97 1.45 -16.48 -24.63
N LEU A 98 0.13 -16.33 -24.68
CA LEU A 98 -0.57 -15.54 -25.70
C LEU A 98 -0.07 -14.08 -25.78
N SER A 99 0.16 -13.63 -27.01
CA SER A 99 0.74 -12.32 -27.38
C SER A 99 -0.04 -11.11 -26.84
N ARG A 100 0.70 -10.07 -26.47
CA ARG A 100 0.21 -8.74 -26.02
C ARG A 100 -0.83 -8.11 -26.96
N GLN A 101 -0.80 -8.41 -28.25
CA GLN A 101 -1.78 -7.89 -29.22
C GLN A 101 -3.21 -8.41 -28.94
N GLN A 102 -3.37 -9.64 -28.46
CA GLN A 102 -4.69 -10.22 -28.19
C GLN A 102 -5.39 -9.57 -26.99
N ARG A 103 -4.62 -9.03 -26.02
CA ARG A 103 -5.17 -8.32 -24.85
C ARG A 103 -5.80 -6.97 -25.19
N LEU A 104 -5.33 -6.27 -26.23
CA LEU A 104 -5.84 -4.94 -26.61
C LEU A 104 -7.16 -5.03 -27.39
N GLY A 105 -7.38 -6.09 -28.17
CA GLY A 105 -8.61 -6.29 -28.95
C GLY A 105 -9.87 -6.50 -28.09
N ALA A 106 -9.73 -7.14 -26.92
CA ALA A 106 -10.85 -7.39 -26.01
C ALA A 106 -11.43 -6.10 -25.38
N SER A 107 -10.61 -5.06 -25.23
CA SER A 107 -11.04 -3.76 -24.69
C SER A 107 -11.88 -2.95 -25.68
N ALA A 108 -11.52 -2.99 -26.97
CA ALA A 108 -12.24 -2.28 -28.03
C ALA A 108 -13.68 -2.80 -28.21
N ARG A 109 -13.90 -4.12 -28.13
CA ARG A 109 -15.24 -4.73 -28.27
C ARG A 109 -16.22 -4.34 -27.16
N ARG A 110 -15.75 -3.99 -25.96
CA ARG A 110 -16.63 -3.55 -24.86
C ARG A 110 -17.12 -2.11 -25.03
N ARG A 111 -16.42 -1.29 -25.82
CA ARG A 111 -16.74 0.12 -26.02
C ARG A 111 -17.79 0.34 -27.11
N SER A 112 -17.93 -0.58 -28.07
CA SER A 112 -18.92 -0.44 -29.16
C SER A 112 -20.32 -0.95 -28.80
N LYS A 113 -20.49 -1.71 -27.70
CA LYS A 113 -21.81 -2.20 -27.21
C LYS A 113 -22.53 -1.20 -26.29
N ARG A 114 -22.07 0.06 -26.26
CA ARG A 114 -22.55 1.10 -25.36
C ARG A 114 -22.99 2.37 -26.08
N ASN A 115 -23.37 2.22 -27.35
CA ASN A 115 -24.17 3.17 -28.12
C ASN A 115 -25.54 2.54 -28.37
#